data_AF-A0A395YKL2-F1
#
_entry.id   AF-A0A395YKL2-F1
#
_cell.length_a   1.000
_cell.length_b   1.000
_cell.length_c   1.000
_cell.angle_alpha   90.00
_cell.angle_beta   90.00
_cell.angle_gamma   90.00
#
_symmetry.space_group_name_H-M   'P 1'
#
loop_
_entity.id
_entity.type
_entity.pdbx_description
1 polymer ?
#
loop_
_entity_poly.entity_id
_entity_poly.type
_entity_poly.pdbx_seq_one_letter_code
_entity_poly.pdbx_strand_id
1 'polypeptide(L)'
;MRWYHHLYEGEKAKEKRYSIIQRIRGRKFQKGSYVITPPSNGNNVLDIYPSNILLLPCYRKSDLLVLGIAADYDEALEVAGRIVVDMYKRIGRPDIDEFLAAAESER
;
A
#
# COMPACT_ATOMS: atom_id res chain seq x y z
N MET A 1 8.87 1.77 -8.46
CA MET A 1 7.99 1.17 -7.44
C MET A 1 8.83 0.77 -6.25
N ARG A 2 8.55 1.41 -5.12
CA ARG A 2 9.17 1.15 -3.82
C ARG A 2 8.19 0.39 -2.94
N TRP A 3 8.72 -0.34 -1.97
CA TRP A 3 7.94 -1.09 -1.00
C TRP A 3 8.29 -0.56 0.37
N TYR A 4 7.27 -0.21 1.15
CA TYR A 4 7.47 0.18 2.53
C TYR A 4 8.09 -0.98 3.31
N HIS A 5 9.06 -0.68 4.16
CA HIS A 5 9.80 -1.71 4.89
C HIS A 5 8.89 -2.49 5.84
N HIS A 6 7.99 -1.77 6.53
CA HIS A 6 6.94 -2.34 7.37
C HIS A 6 5.65 -2.53 6.57
N LEU A 7 5.76 -3.23 5.43
CA LEU A 7 4.64 -3.49 4.53
C LEU A 7 3.41 -3.98 5.32
N TYR A 8 2.29 -3.29 5.16
CA TYR A 8 1.03 -3.70 5.77
C TYR A 8 0.41 -4.83 4.95
N GLU A 9 0.15 -5.96 5.61
CA GLU A 9 -0.39 -7.14 4.97
C GLU A 9 -1.77 -7.44 5.53
N GLY A 10 -2.76 -7.54 4.63
CA GLY A 10 -4.06 -8.11 4.94
C GLY A 10 -3.93 -9.59 5.32
N GLU A 11 -4.81 -10.09 6.18
CA GLU A 11 -4.71 -11.44 6.73
C GLU A 11 -4.75 -12.54 5.64
N LYS A 12 -5.68 -12.46 4.69
CA LYS A 12 -5.76 -13.33 3.51
C LYS A 12 -4.57 -13.10 2.57
N ALA A 13 -4.12 -11.84 2.43
CA ALA A 13 -2.95 -11.53 1.62
C ALA A 13 -1.65 -12.15 2.17
N LYS A 14 -1.49 -12.28 3.48
CA LYS A 14 -0.32 -12.91 4.10
C LYS A 14 -0.11 -14.35 3.62
N GLU A 15 -1.18 -15.13 3.50
CA GLU A 15 -1.11 -16.52 3.02
C GLU A 15 -0.49 -16.65 1.62
N LYS A 16 -0.66 -15.62 0.78
CA LYS A 16 -0.20 -15.61 -0.62
C LYS A 16 0.80 -14.49 -0.89
N ARG A 17 1.38 -13.90 0.15
CA ARG A 17 2.22 -12.68 0.11
C ARG A 17 3.24 -12.73 -1.02
N TYR A 18 4.10 -13.75 -1.00
CA TYR A 18 5.19 -13.87 -1.96
C TYR A 18 4.69 -13.90 -3.40
N SER A 19 3.59 -14.61 -3.65
CA SER A 19 2.98 -14.69 -4.98
C SER A 19 2.43 -13.33 -5.43
N ILE A 20 1.72 -12.63 -4.55
CA ILE A 20 1.16 -11.29 -4.81
C ILE A 20 2.28 -10.31 -5.13
N ILE A 21 3.29 -10.21 -4.28
CA ILE A 21 4.41 -9.29 -4.44
C ILE A 21 5.20 -9.59 -5.73
N GLN A 22 5.51 -10.88 -5.98
CA GLN A 22 6.26 -11.27 -7.18
C GLN A 22 5.50 -10.97 -8.46
N ARG A 23 4.18 -11.18 -8.48
CA ARG A 23 3.35 -10.83 -9.66
C ARG A 23 3.27 -9.32 -9.87
N ILE A 24 3.10 -8.52 -8.81
CA ILE A 24 3.12 -7.06 -8.92
C ILE A 24 4.47 -6.56 -9.45
N ARG A 25 5.58 -7.01 -8.86
CA ARG A 25 6.94 -6.66 -9.30
C ARG A 25 7.21 -7.09 -10.73
N GLY A 26 6.76 -8.30 -11.08
CA GLY A 26 6.88 -8.87 -12.41
C GLY A 26 5.87 -8.33 -13.43
N ARG A 27 5.01 -7.37 -13.06
CA ARG A 27 3.94 -6.81 -13.91
C ARG A 27 3.09 -7.90 -14.56
N LYS A 28 2.72 -8.90 -13.76
CA LYS A 28 1.84 -9.99 -14.17
C LYS A 28 0.43 -9.72 -13.70
N PHE A 29 -0.54 -10.00 -14.56
CA PHE A 29 -1.94 -9.94 -14.19
C PHE A 29 -2.24 -10.90 -13.05
N GLN A 30 -3.00 -10.41 -12.06
CA GLN A 30 -3.57 -11.20 -10.99
C GLN A 30 -4.93 -10.63 -10.62
N LYS A 31 -5.90 -11.53 -10.43
CA LYS A 31 -7.25 -11.16 -10.02
C LYS A 31 -7.31 -11.08 -8.50
N GLY A 32 -8.12 -10.16 -7.97
CA GLY A 32 -8.39 -10.07 -6.53
C GLY A 32 -7.11 -9.75 -5.76
N SER A 33 -6.51 -8.60 -6.03
CA SER A 33 -5.48 -8.08 -5.13
C SER A 33 -5.37 -6.58 -5.30
N TYR A 34 -5.06 -5.92 -4.21
CA TYR A 34 -5.05 -4.48 -4.10
C TYR A 34 -3.75 -4.03 -3.46
N VAL A 35 -3.34 -2.81 -3.79
CA VAL A 35 -2.24 -2.11 -3.14
C VAL A 35 -2.75 -0.84 -2.50
N ILE A 36 -2.18 -0.50 -1.35
CA ILE A 36 -2.41 0.75 -0.65
C ILE A 36 -1.16 1.61 -0.80
N THR A 37 -1.32 2.89 -1.13
CA THR A 37 -0.22 3.83 -1.39
C THR A 37 -0.47 5.16 -0.68
N PRO A 38 0.54 6.03 -0.54
CA PRO A 38 0.29 7.44 -0.27
C PRO A 38 -0.66 8.01 -1.33
N PRO A 39 -1.37 9.09 -1.01
CA PRO A 39 -2.36 9.66 -1.90
C PRO A 39 -1.67 10.28 -3.11
N SER A 40 -2.19 9.99 -4.30
CA SER A 40 -1.72 10.55 -5.58
C SER A 40 -2.18 12.00 -5.77
N ASN A 41 -3.14 12.45 -4.96
CA ASN A 41 -3.61 13.81 -4.87
C ASN A 41 -3.37 14.36 -3.47
N GLY A 42 -3.25 15.67 -3.31
CA GLY A 42 -2.97 16.28 -2.00
C GLY A 42 -4.15 16.32 -1.01
N ASN A 43 -5.27 15.65 -1.31
CA ASN A 43 -6.50 15.77 -0.53
C ASN A 43 -6.93 14.45 0.13
N ASN A 44 -6.53 13.31 -0.41
CA ASN A 44 -6.81 11.99 0.16
C ASN A 44 -5.81 11.66 1.27
N VAL A 45 -6.17 10.73 2.15
CA VAL A 45 -5.26 10.19 3.16
C VAL A 45 -4.39 9.06 2.57
N LEU A 46 -5.03 8.15 1.83
CA LEU A 46 -4.41 7.00 1.17
C LEU A 46 -5.16 6.73 -0.14
N ASP A 47 -4.47 6.12 -1.10
CA ASP A 47 -5.11 5.59 -2.30
C ASP A 47 -5.10 4.05 -2.28
N ILE A 48 -6.19 3.45 -2.76
CA ILE A 48 -6.35 2.00 -2.91
C ILE A 48 -6.49 1.69 -4.40
N TYR A 49 -5.58 0.88 -4.94
CA TYR A 49 -5.62 0.48 -6.35
C TYR A 49 -5.81 -1.03 -6.48
N PRO A 50 -6.69 -1.49 -7.37
CA PRO A 50 -6.63 -2.88 -7.81
C PRO A 50 -5.31 -3.08 -8.57
N SER A 51 -4.58 -4.14 -8.25
CA SER A 51 -3.17 -4.31 -8.67
C SER A 51 -3.00 -4.41 -10.19
N ASN A 52 -4.04 -4.78 -10.94
CA ASN A 52 -4.04 -4.83 -12.39
C ASN A 52 -3.92 -3.44 -13.04
N ILE A 53 -4.35 -2.36 -12.38
CA ILE A 53 -4.16 -0.98 -12.88
C ILE A 53 -2.66 -0.65 -13.02
N LEU A 54 -1.80 -1.24 -12.20
CA LEU A 54 -0.34 -1.03 -12.25
C LEU A 54 0.32 -1.60 -13.52
N LEU A 55 -0.42 -2.36 -14.33
CA LEU A 55 0.02 -2.85 -15.65
C LEU A 55 -0.06 -1.76 -16.72
N LEU A 56 -0.86 -0.71 -16.50
CA LEU A 56 -1.03 0.36 -17.47
C LEU A 56 0.29 1.12 -17.72
N PRO A 57 0.54 1.61 -18.95
CA PRO A 57 1.79 2.28 -19.31
C PRO A 57 2.18 3.46 -18.41
N CYS A 58 1.21 4.24 -17.91
CA CYS A 58 1.46 5.37 -17.02
C CYS A 58 2.13 4.96 -15.70
N TYR A 59 1.87 3.75 -15.19
CA TYR A 59 2.52 3.20 -13.99
C TYR A 59 3.82 2.44 -14.30
N ARG A 60 4.33 2.51 -15.54
CA ARG A 60 5.62 1.88 -15.90
C ARG A 60 6.81 2.59 -15.28
N LYS A 61 6.76 3.92 -15.26
CA LYS A 61 7.83 4.77 -14.74
C LYS A 61 7.46 5.45 -13.42
N SER A 62 6.29 5.13 -12.85
CA SER A 62 5.88 5.74 -11.59
C SER A 62 6.76 5.26 -10.43
N ASP A 63 7.17 6.20 -9.58
CA ASP A 63 7.83 5.89 -8.32
C ASP A 63 6.81 5.66 -7.19
N LEU A 64 5.83 4.79 -7.48
CA LEU A 64 4.77 4.46 -6.54
C LEU A 64 5.34 3.73 -5.32
N LEU A 65 5.05 4.24 -4.13
CA LEU A 65 5.36 3.59 -2.86
C LEU A 65 4.17 2.72 -2.42
N VAL A 66 4.40 1.40 -2.32
CA VAL A 66 3.40 0.46 -1.80
C VAL A 66 3.54 0.37 -0.28
N LEU A 67 2.52 0.85 0.44
CA LEU A 67 2.42 0.78 1.90
C LEU A 67 1.81 -0.53 2.36
N GLY A 68 0.88 -1.10 1.59
CA GLY A 68 0.23 -2.36 1.94
C GLY A 68 -0.33 -3.14 0.77
N ILE A 69 -0.68 -4.41 1.04
CA ILE A 69 -1.29 -5.35 0.10
C ILE A 69 -2.52 -6.03 0.71
N ALA A 70 -3.50 -6.32 -0.14
CA ALA A 70 -4.72 -7.06 0.20
C ALA A 70 -5.13 -8.02 -0.93
N ALA A 71 -5.88 -9.07 -0.61
CA ALA A 71 -6.38 -10.12 -1.50
C ALA A 71 -7.81 -9.85 -2.01
N ASP A 72 -8.51 -8.88 -1.45
CA ASP A 72 -9.78 -8.39 -1.95
C ASP A 72 -9.99 -6.93 -1.48
N TYR A 73 -11.10 -6.33 -1.91
CA TYR A 73 -11.38 -4.92 -1.64
C TYR A 73 -11.71 -4.67 -0.17
N ASP A 74 -12.50 -5.55 0.45
CA ASP A 74 -12.88 -5.42 1.86
C ASP A 74 -11.64 -5.49 2.75
N GLU A 75 -10.74 -6.43 2.48
CA GLU A 75 -9.45 -6.50 3.18
C GLU A 75 -8.57 -5.28 2.89
N ALA A 76 -8.65 -4.68 1.70
CA ALA A 76 -7.92 -3.44 1.41
C ALA A 76 -8.40 -2.27 2.28
N LEU A 77 -9.70 -2.20 2.57
CA LEU A 77 -10.28 -1.21 3.48
C LEU A 77 -9.79 -1.43 4.91
N GLU A 78 -9.74 -2.68 5.38
CA GLU A 78 -9.21 -3.03 6.70
C GLU A 78 -7.73 -2.64 6.83
N VAL A 79 -6.93 -2.94 5.80
CA VAL A 79 -5.51 -2.56 5.76
C VAL A 79 -5.34 -1.04 5.78
N ALA A 80 -6.11 -0.31 4.97
CA ALA A 80 -6.07 1.15 4.96
C ALA A 80 -6.47 1.73 6.32
N GLY A 81 -7.53 1.21 6.94
CA GLY A 81 -7.97 1.61 8.27
C GLY A 81 -6.90 1.38 9.34
N ARG A 82 -6.19 0.24 9.30
CA ARG A 82 -5.05 -0.03 10.18
C ARG A 82 -3.93 0.98 10.03
N ILE A 83 -3.56 1.34 8.79
CA ILE A 83 -2.52 2.34 8.54
C ILE A 83 -2.95 3.69 9.17
N VAL A 84 -4.20 4.13 8.93
CA VAL A 84 -4.73 5.38 9.50
C VAL A 84 -4.71 5.35 11.04
N VAL A 85 -5.15 4.25 11.65
CA VAL A 85 -5.10 4.08 13.11
C VAL A 85 -3.67 4.18 13.64
N ASP A 86 -2.70 3.59 12.95
CA ASP A 86 -1.29 3.67 13.34
C ASP A 86 -0.72 5.09 13.19
N MET A 87 -1.14 5.85 12.16
CA MET A 87 -0.83 7.28 12.05
C MET A 87 -1.35 8.03 13.28
N TYR A 88 -2.62 7.85 13.64
CA TYR A 88 -3.19 8.50 14.82
C TYR A 88 -2.47 8.12 16.12
N LYS A 89 -2.11 6.85 16.31
CA LYS A 89 -1.36 6.40 17.49
C LYS A 89 0.02 7.03 17.58
N ARG A 90 0.68 7.25 16.44
CA ARG A 90 2.07 7.71 16.38
C ARG A 90 2.20 9.23 16.39
N ILE A 91 1.41 9.91 15.56
CA ILE A 91 1.53 11.36 15.29
C ILE A 91 0.24 12.14 15.59
N GLY A 92 -0.84 11.48 16.01
CA GLY A 92 -2.09 12.13 16.41
C GLY A 92 -2.98 12.63 15.25
N ARG A 93 -2.57 12.44 13.99
CA ARG A 93 -3.29 12.89 12.79
C ARG A 93 -3.04 11.97 11.59
N PRO A 94 -3.89 11.99 10.54
CA PRO A 94 -3.74 11.15 9.36
C PRO A 94 -2.83 11.82 8.32
N ASP A 95 -1.57 12.04 8.67
CA ASP A 95 -0.55 12.63 7.79
C ASP A 95 0.49 11.54 7.41
N ILE A 96 0.43 11.05 6.17
CA ILE A 96 1.29 9.95 5.72
C ILE A 96 2.75 10.37 5.62
N ASP A 97 3.04 11.61 5.23
CA ASP A 97 4.42 12.06 5.00
C ASP A 97 5.14 12.23 6.33
N GLU A 98 4.49 12.85 7.31
CA GLU A 98 5.01 12.94 8.68
C GLU A 98 5.12 11.55 9.33
N PHE A 99 4.13 10.67 9.11
CA PHE A 99 4.17 9.31 9.65
C PHE A 99 5.37 8.51 9.11
N LEU A 100 5.65 8.61 7.81
CA LEU A 100 6.80 7.95 7.19
C LEU A 100 8.13 8.55 7.66
N ALA A 101 8.22 9.88 7.79
CA ALA A 101 9.42 10.54 8.30
C ALA A 101 9.72 10.13 9.76
N ALA A 102 8.68 10.05 10.60
CA ALA A 102 8.82 9.57 11.97
C ALA A 102 9.30 8.12 12.02
N ALA A 103 8.78 7.26 11.14
CA ALA A 103 9.19 5.85 11.03
C ALA A 103 10.65 5.65 10.59
N GLU A 104 11.20 6.55 9.78
CA GLU A 104 12.61 6.47 9.35
C GLU A 104 13.60 6.92 10.43
N SER A 105 13.20 7.81 11.34
CA SER A 105 14.06 8.35 12.42
C SER A 105 14.39 7.38 13.55
N GLU A 106 13.71 6.24 13.61
CA GLU A 106 13.95 5.16 14.59
C GLU A 106 14.90 4.07 14.07
N ARG A 107 15.56 4.31 12.92
CA ARG A 107 16.68 3.50 12.42
C ARG A 107 18.00 3.90 13.02
#